data_AF-A0A2K3JI76-F1
#
_entry.id   AF-A0A2K3JI76-F1
#
_cell.length_a   1.000
_cell.length_b   1.000
_cell.length_c   1.000
_cell.angle_alpha   90.00
_cell.angle_beta   90.00
_cell.angle_gamma   90.00
#
_symmetry.space_group_name_H-M   'P 1'
#
loop_
_entity.id
_entity.type
_entity.pdbx_description
1 polymer ?
#
loop_
_entity_poly.entity_id
_entity_poly.type
_entity_poly.pdbx_seq_one_letter_code
_entity_poly.pdbx_strand_id
1 'polypeptide(L)'
;MSNTDFKITTKEEFLSLFGKAYWLETQFENIMQWQAYMTIKNDMYRNALFQISHDSEKHKTILTQLINNFKDVTVNTIQDYSGLKEKDMDFKGKWDEEIITELLKNEHLALDVYTKLHTYTDKEFLKKIWKGSSSDQFFKNLEFLIKEEEKHIMLLTPLAGKLERIL
;
A
#
# COMPACT_ATOMS: atom_id res chain seq x y z
N MET A 1 -21.63 15.10 -0.77
CA MET A 1 -22.46 14.16 -1.55
C MET A 1 -21.55 13.04 -1.99
N SER A 2 -21.58 11.88 -1.32
CA SER A 2 -20.82 10.71 -1.79
C SER A 2 -21.54 10.18 -3.03
N ASN A 3 -20.80 10.05 -4.13
CA ASN A 3 -21.31 9.43 -5.33
C ASN A 3 -21.39 7.92 -5.06
N THR A 4 -22.53 7.46 -4.53
CA THR A 4 -22.77 6.08 -4.08
C THR A 4 -22.94 5.07 -5.22
N ASP A 5 -22.84 5.51 -6.48
CA ASP A 5 -23.10 4.67 -7.65
C ASP A 5 -21.83 3.99 -8.20
N PHE A 6 -20.64 4.43 -7.77
CA PHE A 6 -19.39 3.79 -8.21
C PHE A 6 -19.17 2.47 -7.47
N LYS A 7 -18.99 1.37 -8.22
CA LYS A 7 -18.60 0.06 -7.70
C LYS A 7 -17.62 -0.63 -8.65
N ILE A 8 -16.63 -1.30 -8.09
CA ILE A 8 -15.74 -2.21 -8.80
C ILE A 8 -16.47 -3.54 -8.98
N THR A 9 -16.82 -3.85 -10.22
CA THR A 9 -17.67 -5.02 -10.56
C THR A 9 -17.08 -5.91 -11.64
N THR A 10 -15.94 -5.52 -12.23
CA THR A 10 -15.24 -6.29 -13.26
C THR A 10 -13.92 -6.84 -12.74
N LYS A 11 -13.47 -7.96 -13.32
CA LYS A 11 -12.22 -8.62 -12.91
C LYS A 11 -11.03 -7.72 -13.23
N GLU A 12 -11.01 -7.08 -14.38
CA GLU A 12 -9.91 -6.26 -14.85
C GLU A 12 -9.72 -5.01 -13.99
N GLU A 13 -10.80 -4.29 -13.66
CA GLU A 13 -10.73 -3.12 -12.76
C GLU A 13 -10.23 -3.52 -11.37
N PHE A 14 -10.77 -4.61 -10.83
CA PHE A 14 -10.37 -5.14 -9.54
C PHE A 14 -8.89 -5.52 -9.51
N LEU A 15 -8.44 -6.34 -10.47
CA LEU A 15 -7.04 -6.78 -10.55
C LEU A 15 -6.10 -5.61 -10.80
N SER A 16 -6.52 -4.59 -11.55
CA SER A 16 -5.69 -3.41 -11.76
C SER A 16 -5.53 -2.58 -10.49
N LEU A 17 -6.57 -2.41 -9.68
CA LEU A 17 -6.46 -1.67 -8.43
C LEU A 17 -5.75 -2.49 -7.34
N PHE A 18 -6.08 -3.77 -7.21
CA PHE A 18 -5.39 -4.69 -6.30
C PHE A 18 -3.92 -4.87 -6.68
N GLY A 19 -3.60 -4.88 -7.98
CA GLY A 19 -2.23 -4.88 -8.50
C GLY A 19 -1.43 -3.66 -8.07
N LYS A 20 -2.04 -2.47 -8.05
CA LYS A 20 -1.39 -1.27 -7.51
C LYS A 20 -1.15 -1.38 -6.02
N ALA A 21 -2.11 -1.91 -5.26
CA ALA A 21 -1.93 -2.16 -3.82
C ALA A 21 -0.75 -3.11 -3.55
N TYR A 22 -0.68 -4.23 -4.28
CA TYR A 22 0.43 -5.18 -4.19
C TYR A 22 1.78 -4.57 -4.61
N TRP A 23 1.78 -3.75 -5.66
CA TRP A 23 2.98 -3.05 -6.11
C TRP A 23 3.49 -2.06 -5.06
N LEU A 24 2.59 -1.32 -4.39
CA LEU A 24 2.95 -0.40 -3.31
C LEU A 24 3.71 -1.13 -2.20
N GLU A 25 3.15 -2.21 -1.66
CA GLU A 25 3.78 -2.95 -0.56
C GLU A 25 5.07 -3.67 -0.93
N THR A 26 5.26 -4.01 -2.21
CA THR A 26 6.41 -4.82 -2.64
C THR A 26 7.57 -3.98 -3.14
N GLN A 27 7.33 -3.14 -4.15
CA GLN A 27 8.38 -2.40 -4.83
C GLN A 27 8.55 -1.01 -4.25
N PHE A 28 7.47 -0.43 -3.75
CA PHE A 28 7.47 0.96 -3.37
C PHE A 28 7.84 1.13 -1.90
N GLU A 29 7.03 0.62 -0.98
CA GLU A 29 7.25 0.79 0.45
C GLU A 29 8.46 -0.01 0.92
N ASN A 30 8.48 -1.32 0.67
CA ASN A 30 9.53 -2.17 1.21
C ASN A 30 10.95 -1.75 0.78
N ILE A 31 11.16 -1.58 -0.53
CA ILE A 31 12.48 -1.22 -1.07
C ILE A 31 12.86 0.20 -0.66
N MET A 32 11.95 1.17 -0.77
CA MET A 32 12.26 2.56 -0.43
C MET A 32 12.50 2.75 1.06
N GLN A 33 11.67 2.16 1.92
CA GLN A 33 11.82 2.28 3.36
C GLN A 33 13.18 1.69 3.79
N TRP A 34 13.61 0.57 3.17
CA TRP A 34 14.93 0.01 3.41
C TRP A 34 16.07 0.89 2.88
N GLN A 35 15.93 1.45 1.67
CA GLN A 35 16.90 2.41 1.12
C GLN A 35 17.03 3.68 1.99
N ALA A 36 15.90 4.20 2.48
CA ALA A 36 15.86 5.33 3.41
C ALA A 36 16.56 4.96 4.72
N TYR A 37 16.28 3.77 5.28
CA TYR A 37 16.92 3.27 6.50
C TYR A 37 18.45 3.16 6.36
N MET A 38 18.96 2.76 5.19
CA MET A 38 20.39 2.70 4.90
C MET A 38 21.02 4.09 4.72
N THR A 39 20.25 5.04 4.18
CA THR A 39 20.70 6.40 3.88
C THR A 39 20.77 7.26 5.13
N ILE A 40 19.67 7.33 5.88
CA ILE A 40 19.52 8.15 7.07
C ILE A 40 20.38 7.60 8.21
N LYS A 41 21.09 8.48 8.92
CA LYS A 41 21.96 8.10 10.05
C LYS A 41 21.35 8.41 11.41
N ASN A 42 20.34 9.26 11.47
CA ASN A 42 19.67 9.62 12.70
C ASN A 42 18.79 8.45 13.21
N ASP A 43 19.05 7.99 14.43
CA ASP A 43 18.40 6.81 15.01
C ASP A 43 16.88 6.98 15.21
N MET A 44 16.39 8.20 15.45
CA MET A 44 14.96 8.46 15.58
C MET A 44 14.22 8.07 14.30
N TYR A 45 14.74 8.51 13.15
CA TYR A 45 14.20 8.19 11.84
C TYR A 45 14.38 6.71 11.51
N ARG A 46 15.57 6.15 11.76
CA ARG A 46 15.86 4.73 11.50
C ARG A 46 14.95 3.79 12.27
N ASN A 47 14.58 4.11 13.51
CA ASN A 47 13.66 3.29 14.29
C ASN A 47 12.26 3.29 13.67
N ALA A 48 11.76 4.45 13.24
CA ALA A 48 10.47 4.54 12.55
C ALA A 48 10.50 3.77 11.22
N LEU A 49 11.56 3.95 10.43
CA LEU A 49 11.75 3.27 9.14
C LEU A 49 11.84 1.75 9.27
N PHE A 50 12.54 1.27 10.31
CA PHE A 50 12.64 -0.16 10.59
C PHE A 50 11.28 -0.76 10.93
N GLN A 51 10.48 -0.04 11.74
CA GLN A 51 9.14 -0.49 12.10
C GLN A 51 8.24 -0.61 10.87
N ILE A 52 8.10 0.46 10.07
CA ILE A 52 7.21 0.43 8.90
C ILE A 52 7.69 -0.57 7.83
N SER A 53 9.01 -0.73 7.64
CA SER A 53 9.56 -1.71 6.70
C SER A 53 9.24 -3.15 7.10
N HIS A 54 9.30 -3.44 8.41
CA HIS A 54 8.90 -4.74 8.94
C HIS A 54 7.40 -4.99 8.81
N ASP A 55 6.57 -3.96 9.03
CA ASP A 55 5.12 -4.07 8.94
C ASP A 55 4.67 -4.21 7.46
N SER A 56 5.27 -3.49 6.51
CA SER A 56 5.02 -3.65 5.06
C SER A 56 5.37 -5.06 4.54
N GLU A 57 6.38 -5.76 5.07
CA GLU A 57 6.58 -7.19 4.73
C GLU A 57 5.39 -8.08 5.17
N LYS A 58 4.77 -7.77 6.32
CA LYS A 58 3.56 -8.47 6.76
C LYS A 58 2.40 -8.13 5.84
N HIS A 59 2.25 -6.88 5.43
CA HIS A 59 1.19 -6.45 4.52
C HIS A 59 1.30 -7.16 3.17
N LYS A 60 2.49 -7.18 2.57
CA LYS A 60 2.80 -7.98 1.38
C LYS A 60 2.45 -9.46 1.56
N THR A 61 2.74 -10.03 2.73
CA THR A 61 2.37 -11.42 3.05
C THR A 61 0.85 -11.62 3.04
N ILE A 62 0.10 -10.71 3.67
CA ILE A 62 -1.38 -10.71 3.66
C ILE A 62 -1.92 -10.59 2.24
N LEU A 63 -1.41 -9.65 1.44
CA LEU A 63 -1.84 -9.49 0.05
C LEU A 63 -1.53 -10.76 -0.77
N THR A 64 -0.36 -11.36 -0.57
CA THR A 64 0.01 -12.63 -1.23
C THR A 64 -0.96 -13.76 -0.86
N GLN A 65 -1.38 -13.85 0.39
CA GLN A 65 -2.40 -14.81 0.82
C GLN A 65 -3.77 -14.52 0.19
N LEU A 66 -4.16 -13.25 0.06
CA LEU A 66 -5.39 -12.86 -0.65
C LEU A 66 -5.34 -13.27 -2.13
N ILE A 67 -4.21 -13.09 -2.80
CA ILE A 67 -4.00 -13.52 -4.19
C ILE A 67 -4.28 -15.01 -4.35
N ASN A 68 -3.77 -15.82 -3.41
CA ASN A 68 -3.99 -17.26 -3.40
C ASN A 68 -5.46 -17.66 -3.22
N ASN A 69 -6.33 -16.73 -2.82
CA ASN A 69 -7.77 -16.95 -2.69
C ASN A 69 -8.59 -16.44 -3.88
N PHE A 70 -7.96 -15.91 -4.95
CA PHE A 70 -8.64 -15.56 -6.20
C PHE A 70 -8.55 -16.70 -7.24
N LYS A 71 -9.60 -16.87 -8.04
CA LYS A 71 -9.69 -17.83 -9.14
C LYS A 71 -8.85 -17.37 -10.33
N ASP A 72 -7.95 -18.24 -10.78
CA ASP A 72 -7.12 -18.02 -11.96
C ASP A 72 -6.33 -16.71 -11.89
N VAL A 73 -5.78 -16.42 -10.70
CA VAL A 73 -4.92 -15.26 -10.44
C VAL A 73 -3.68 -15.76 -9.71
N THR A 74 -2.53 -15.25 -10.12
CA THR A 74 -1.23 -15.50 -9.50
C THR A 74 -0.56 -14.17 -9.17
N VAL A 75 0.55 -14.21 -8.43
CA VAL A 75 1.38 -13.01 -8.18
C VAL A 75 1.81 -12.36 -9.49
N ASN A 76 2.28 -13.15 -10.46
CA ASN A 76 2.69 -12.63 -11.77
C ASN A 76 1.55 -11.91 -12.47
N THR A 77 0.35 -12.52 -12.46
CA THR A 77 -0.85 -11.88 -13.02
C THR A 77 -1.12 -10.53 -12.36
N ILE A 78 -1.10 -10.47 -11.02
CA ILE A 78 -1.34 -9.22 -10.28
C ILE A 78 -0.29 -8.15 -10.61
N GLN A 79 0.98 -8.53 -10.72
CA GLN A 79 2.05 -7.62 -11.09
C GLN A 79 1.83 -7.05 -12.51
N ASP A 80 1.45 -7.88 -13.47
CA ASP A 80 1.13 -7.43 -14.84
C ASP A 80 -0.03 -6.42 -14.85
N TYR A 81 -1.10 -6.68 -14.09
CA TYR A 81 -2.27 -5.80 -14.00
C TYR A 81 -2.00 -4.47 -13.28
N SER A 82 -0.94 -4.39 -12.46
CA SER A 82 -0.55 -3.13 -11.82
C SER A 82 -0.23 -2.07 -12.89
N GLY A 83 0.37 -2.48 -14.01
CA GLY A 83 0.85 -1.58 -15.06
C GLY A 83 1.96 -0.64 -14.62
N LEU A 84 2.55 -0.88 -13.44
CA LEU A 84 3.56 -0.03 -12.83
C LEU A 84 4.94 -0.65 -13.01
N LYS A 85 5.90 0.19 -13.39
CA LYS A 85 7.31 -0.20 -13.47
C LYS A 85 7.98 0.03 -12.13
N GLU A 86 9.07 -0.68 -11.88
CA GLU A 86 10.00 -0.31 -10.82
C GLU A 86 10.42 1.15 -11.01
N LYS A 87 10.44 1.89 -9.90
CA LYS A 87 10.82 3.30 -9.89
C LYS A 87 12.16 3.40 -9.19
N ASP A 88 13.18 3.80 -9.94
CA ASP A 88 14.45 4.20 -9.35
C ASP A 88 14.22 5.43 -8.48
N MET A 89 14.57 5.32 -7.19
CA MET A 89 14.54 6.45 -6.28
C MET A 89 15.92 6.69 -5.70
N ASP A 90 16.33 7.94 -5.76
CA ASP A 90 17.62 8.40 -5.29
C ASP A 90 17.41 9.37 -4.14
N PHE A 91 17.81 8.94 -2.94
CA PHE A 91 17.81 9.77 -1.74
C PHE A 91 19.10 10.57 -1.57
N LYS A 92 20.04 10.48 -2.52
CA LYS A 92 21.31 11.19 -2.45
C LYS A 92 21.09 12.71 -2.38
N GLY A 93 21.64 13.31 -1.33
CA GLY A 93 21.59 14.77 -1.13
C GLY A 93 20.25 15.29 -0.61
N LYS A 94 19.28 14.42 -0.34
CA LYS A 94 18.05 14.80 0.37
C LYS A 94 18.29 14.86 1.87
N TRP A 95 17.55 15.73 2.53
CA TRP A 95 17.50 15.81 3.97
C TRP A 95 16.63 14.69 4.53
N ASP A 96 16.90 14.26 5.77
CA ASP A 96 16.18 13.15 6.40
C ASP A 96 14.66 13.40 6.36
N GLU A 97 14.22 14.62 6.68
CA GLU A 97 12.82 15.02 6.66
C GLU A 97 12.19 15.02 5.25
N GLU A 98 12.95 15.28 4.19
CA GLU A 98 12.47 15.22 2.81
C GLU A 98 12.23 13.77 2.39
N ILE A 99 13.14 12.87 2.79
CA ILE A 99 13.00 11.43 2.56
C ILE A 99 11.73 10.92 3.27
N ILE A 100 11.50 11.33 4.53
CA ILE A 100 10.26 10.99 5.24
C ILE A 100 9.03 11.57 4.56
N THR A 101 9.06 12.83 4.10
CA THR A 101 7.93 13.42 3.37
C THR A 101 7.59 12.65 2.10
N GLU A 102 8.59 12.10 1.40
CA GLU A 102 8.35 11.25 0.25
C GLU A 102 7.71 9.91 0.64
N LEU A 103 8.21 9.25 1.69
CA LEU A 103 7.61 8.02 2.20
C LEU A 103 6.18 8.22 2.68
N LEU A 104 5.91 9.32 3.41
CA LEU A 104 4.57 9.63 3.92
C LEU A 104 3.51 9.75 2.80
N LYS A 105 3.90 10.26 1.61
CA LYS A 105 2.99 10.30 0.44
C LYS A 105 2.60 8.89 -0.02
N ASN A 106 3.48 7.92 0.18
CA ASN A 106 3.28 6.54 -0.23
C ASN A 106 2.31 5.84 0.72
N GLU A 107 2.51 5.98 2.05
CA GLU A 107 1.58 5.44 3.05
C GLU A 107 0.16 6.02 2.84
N HIS A 108 0.05 7.32 2.51
CA HIS A 108 -1.24 7.93 2.14
C HIS A 108 -1.86 7.32 0.87
N LEU A 109 -1.03 6.97 -0.11
CA LEU A 109 -1.51 6.35 -1.35
C LEU A 109 -1.95 4.90 -1.10
N ALA A 110 -1.22 4.13 -0.29
CA ALA A 110 -1.62 2.79 0.13
C ALA A 110 -2.95 2.83 0.89
N LEU A 111 -3.09 3.74 1.86
CA LEU A 111 -4.34 3.95 2.60
C LEU A 111 -5.52 4.27 1.68
N ASP A 112 -5.35 5.18 0.71
CA ASP A 112 -6.40 5.52 -0.25
C ASP A 112 -6.80 4.32 -1.11
N VAL A 113 -5.82 3.55 -1.61
CA VAL A 113 -6.07 2.35 -2.41
C VAL A 113 -6.80 1.27 -1.60
N TYR A 114 -6.37 0.99 -0.37
CA TYR A 114 -7.04 0.02 0.49
C TYR A 114 -8.47 0.45 0.85
N THR A 115 -8.65 1.73 1.18
CA THR A 115 -9.96 2.30 1.47
C THR A 115 -10.89 2.16 0.25
N LYS A 116 -10.37 2.42 -0.95
CA LYS A 116 -11.13 2.27 -2.20
C LYS A 116 -11.48 0.82 -2.50
N LEU A 117 -10.53 -0.11 -2.37
CA LEU A 117 -10.78 -1.53 -2.53
C LEU A 117 -11.84 -2.03 -1.54
N HIS A 118 -11.75 -1.63 -0.27
CA HIS A 118 -12.69 -2.03 0.76
C HIS A 118 -14.09 -1.47 0.51
N THR A 119 -14.18 -0.19 0.14
CA THR A 119 -15.45 0.54 0.05
C THR A 119 -16.21 0.24 -1.25
N TYR A 120 -15.49 0.13 -2.37
CA TYR A 120 -16.11 0.08 -3.69
C TYR A 120 -16.15 -1.30 -4.32
N THR A 121 -15.44 -2.31 -3.78
CA THR A 121 -15.52 -3.68 -4.31
C THR A 121 -16.89 -4.28 -4.02
N ASP A 122 -17.62 -4.66 -5.08
CA ASP A 122 -18.90 -5.30 -4.92
C ASP A 122 -18.76 -6.73 -4.36
N LYS A 123 -19.53 -7.04 -3.31
CA LYS A 123 -19.45 -8.33 -2.60
C LYS A 123 -19.85 -9.51 -3.47
N GLU A 124 -20.87 -9.36 -4.33
CA GLU A 124 -21.34 -10.43 -5.18
C GLU A 124 -20.37 -10.69 -6.34
N PHE A 125 -19.77 -9.63 -6.88
CA PHE A 125 -18.63 -9.76 -7.79
C PHE A 125 -17.46 -10.52 -7.12
N LEU A 126 -17.05 -10.11 -5.93
CA LEU A 126 -15.92 -10.74 -5.23
C LEU A 126 -16.15 -12.23 -5.00
N LYS A 127 -17.35 -12.62 -4.55
CA LYS A 127 -17.73 -14.04 -4.38
C LYS A 127 -17.54 -14.87 -5.65
N LYS A 128 -17.80 -14.29 -6.83
CA LYS A 128 -17.64 -15.00 -8.12
C LYS A 128 -16.18 -15.29 -8.43
N ILE A 129 -15.27 -14.38 -8.10
CA ILE A 129 -13.82 -14.52 -8.36
C ILE A 129 -13.05 -15.14 -7.20
N TRP A 130 -13.69 -15.39 -6.05
CA TRP A 130 -13.06 -15.96 -4.86
C TRP A 130 -13.11 -17.50 -4.86
N LYS A 131 -12.00 -18.15 -4.48
CA LYS A 131 -11.89 -19.61 -4.28
C LYS A 131 -11.55 -20.02 -2.84
N GLY A 132 -11.28 -19.07 -1.95
CA GLY A 132 -11.08 -19.35 -0.53
C GLY A 132 -12.39 -19.67 0.20
N SER A 133 -12.31 -19.95 1.50
CA SER A 133 -13.47 -20.37 2.30
C SER A 133 -14.54 -19.29 2.49
N SER A 134 -14.15 -18.03 2.64
CA SER A 134 -15.08 -16.90 2.69
C SER A 134 -14.47 -15.64 2.09
N SER A 135 -15.20 -14.99 1.18
CA SER A 135 -14.80 -13.70 0.59
C SER A 135 -14.80 -12.56 1.61
N ASP A 136 -15.40 -12.74 2.79
CA ASP A 136 -15.34 -11.73 3.87
C ASP A 136 -13.93 -11.54 4.43
N GLN A 137 -13.05 -12.56 4.25
CA GLN A 137 -11.64 -12.45 4.64
C GLN A 137 -10.93 -11.31 3.90
N PHE A 138 -11.31 -11.04 2.65
CA PHE A 138 -10.80 -9.90 1.88
C PHE A 138 -11.05 -8.58 2.60
N PHE A 139 -12.31 -8.31 2.97
CA PHE A 139 -12.68 -7.05 3.62
C PHE A 139 -12.06 -6.92 5.02
N LYS A 140 -12.00 -8.02 5.79
CA LYS A 140 -11.35 -8.02 7.10
C LYS A 140 -9.85 -7.72 7.01
N ASN A 141 -9.16 -8.31 6.05
CA ASN A 141 -7.74 -8.05 5.82
C ASN A 141 -7.51 -6.60 5.35
N LEU A 142 -8.37 -6.06 4.49
CA LEU A 142 -8.27 -4.63 4.11
C LEU A 142 -8.55 -3.69 5.28
N GLU A 143 -9.51 -3.99 6.15
CA GLU A 143 -9.76 -3.18 7.35
C GLU A 143 -8.55 -3.18 8.29
N PHE A 144 -7.87 -4.32 8.41
CA PHE A 144 -6.60 -4.41 9.13
C PHE A 144 -5.52 -3.54 8.48
N LEU A 145 -5.29 -3.69 7.17
CA LEU A 145 -4.29 -2.92 6.43
C LEU A 145 -4.54 -1.41 6.52
N ILE A 146 -5.79 -0.96 6.37
CA ILE A 146 -6.18 0.45 6.55
C ILE A 146 -5.72 0.98 7.91
N LYS A 147 -5.94 0.23 8.99
CA LYS A 147 -5.53 0.63 10.35
C LYS A 147 -4.02 0.64 10.52
N GLU A 148 -3.28 -0.23 9.84
CA GLU A 148 -1.82 -0.22 9.89
C GLU A 148 -1.26 1.00 9.13
N GLU A 149 -1.78 1.32 7.94
CA GLU A 149 -1.37 2.53 7.20
C GLU A 149 -1.66 3.82 7.97
N GLU A 150 -2.81 3.91 8.65
CA GLU A 150 -3.11 5.03 9.55
C GLU A 150 -2.06 5.17 10.66
N LYS A 151 -1.56 4.06 11.21
CA LYS A 151 -0.49 4.09 12.22
C LYS A 151 0.84 4.51 11.62
N HIS A 152 1.19 4.04 10.43
CA HIS A 152 2.41 4.46 9.74
C HIS A 152 2.40 5.98 9.48
N ILE A 153 1.28 6.50 8.97
CA ILE A 153 1.08 7.94 8.76
C ILE A 153 1.26 8.70 10.07
N MET A 154 0.64 8.25 11.17
CA MET A 154 0.78 8.88 12.48
C MET A 154 2.23 8.87 12.98
N LEU A 155 2.97 7.79 12.73
CA LEU A 155 4.37 7.64 13.12
C LEU A 155 5.30 8.55 12.33
N LEU A 156 5.08 8.68 11.02
CA LEU A 156 5.95 9.44 10.11
C LEU A 156 5.63 10.94 10.06
N THR A 157 4.37 11.34 10.26
CA THR A 157 3.95 12.75 10.25
C THR A 157 4.81 13.69 11.09
N PRO A 158 5.16 13.39 12.36
CA PRO A 158 5.99 14.29 13.18
C PRO A 158 7.45 14.36 12.72
N LEU A 159 7.91 13.42 11.90
CA LEU A 159 9.26 13.34 11.35
C LEU A 159 9.35 13.98 9.95
N ALA A 160 8.22 14.19 9.29
CA ALA A 160 8.15 14.83 7.99
C ALA A 160 8.45 16.33 8.09
N GLY A 161 9.10 16.88 7.07
CA GLY A 161 9.36 18.31 7.00
C GLY A 161 8.04 19.10 6.98
N LYS A 162 7.98 20.23 7.69
CA LYS A 162 6.86 21.17 7.52
C LYS A 162 6.95 21.75 6.11
N LEU A 163 6.01 21.39 5.23
CA LEU A 163 5.86 22.06 3.95
C LEU A 163 5.30 23.46 4.19
N GLU A 164 6.15 24.42 4.55
CA GLU A 164 5.80 25.83 4.45
C GLU A 164 5.78 26.20 2.96
N ARG A 165 4.57 26.30 2.40
CA ARG A 165 4.39 26.85 1.07
C ARG A 165 4.71 28.34 1.15
N ILE A 166 5.89 28.73 0.66
CA ILE A 166 6.20 30.14 0.41
C ILE A 166 5.27 30.57 -0.73
N LEU A 167 4.30 31.43 -0.42
CA LEU A 167 3.40 32.08 -1.37
C LEU A 167 4.00 33.40 -1.87
#